data_AF-A0A6A3JAE1-F1
#
_entry.id   AF-A0A6A3JAE1-F1
#
_cell.length_a   1.000
_cell.length_b   1.000
_cell.length_c   1.000
_cell.angle_alpha   90.00
_cell.angle_beta   90.00
_cell.angle_gamma   90.00
#
_symmetry.space_group_name_H-M   'P 1'
#
loop_
_entity.id
_entity.type
_entity.pdbx_description
1 polymer ?
#
loop_
_entity_poly.entity_id
_entity_poly.type
_entity_poly.pdbx_seq_one_letter_code
_entity_poly.pdbx_strand_id
1 'polypeptide(L)'
;MDDEDTLALVQTVQEEEIATLILFELVLSAPLSYRDRLLVPDFRLDILAMLDQEAKDQFRFIICDLQKLVQHLKIPDPVITKEGVRATALEALAIFLRRMVYPQRWIDMAAMFGRAPSTLCHIFYFIVEHLDKTFADLLYFDADRITKNLDRYYRAIAAKTPNYIEGVWGFIDGTVRPICRPGVGQ
;
A
#
# COMPACT_ATOMS: atom_id res chain seq x y z
N MET A 1 -64.18 9.50 -29.20
CA MET A 1 -62.92 9.30 -28.46
C MET A 1 -62.56 10.71 -28.07
N ASP A 2 -62.96 11.04 -26.86
CA ASP A 2 -63.37 12.38 -26.49
C ASP A 2 -62.12 13.21 -26.17
N ASP A 3 -62.14 14.50 -26.48
CA ASP A 3 -60.97 15.41 -26.35
C ASP A 3 -60.37 15.39 -24.91
N GLU A 4 -61.17 14.99 -23.93
CA GLU A 4 -60.81 14.80 -22.52
C GLU A 4 -59.86 13.59 -22.29
N ASP A 5 -60.05 12.48 -23.02
CA ASP A 5 -59.19 11.30 -22.94
C ASP A 5 -57.80 11.58 -23.55
N THR A 6 -57.74 12.38 -24.63
CA THR A 6 -56.46 12.78 -25.22
C THR A 6 -55.67 13.73 -24.33
N LEU A 7 -56.33 14.62 -23.59
CA LEU A 7 -55.66 15.51 -22.64
C LEU A 7 -55.11 14.74 -21.44
N ALA A 8 -55.87 13.75 -20.94
CA ALA A 8 -55.42 12.85 -19.87
C ALA A 8 -54.24 11.97 -20.30
N LEU A 9 -54.25 11.46 -21.53
CA LEU A 9 -53.12 10.70 -22.10
C LEU A 9 -51.86 11.55 -22.31
N VAL A 10 -52.01 12.81 -22.74
CA VAL A 10 -50.86 13.72 -22.89
C VAL A 10 -50.29 14.11 -21.52
N GLN A 11 -51.13 14.38 -20.53
CA GLN A 11 -50.69 14.69 -19.16
C GLN A 11 -49.97 13.51 -18.50
N THR A 12 -50.48 12.29 -18.66
CA THR A 12 -49.85 11.08 -18.11
C THR A 12 -48.52 10.75 -18.76
N VAL A 13 -48.39 10.90 -20.08
CA VAL A 13 -47.10 10.72 -20.79
C VAL A 13 -46.07 11.77 -20.35
N GLN A 14 -46.51 13.01 -20.15
CA GLN A 14 -45.65 14.10 -19.74
C GLN A 14 -45.21 13.97 -18.26
N GLU A 15 -46.08 13.44 -17.40
CA GLU A 15 -45.72 13.05 -16.02
C GLU A 15 -44.73 11.88 -15.98
N GLU A 16 -44.87 10.88 -16.86
CA GLU A 16 -43.90 9.78 -16.98
C GLU A 16 -42.53 10.25 -17.50
N GLU A 17 -42.49 11.16 -18.47
CA GLU A 17 -41.25 11.79 -18.95
C GLU A 17 -40.56 12.63 -17.86
N ILE A 18 -41.33 13.37 -17.08
CA ILE A 18 -40.80 14.13 -15.93
C ILE A 18 -40.32 13.18 -14.84
N ALA A 19 -41.06 12.12 -14.53
CA ALA A 19 -40.67 11.12 -13.55
C ALA A 19 -39.39 10.38 -13.96
N THR A 20 -39.22 10.07 -15.24
CA THR A 20 -38.00 9.44 -15.77
C THR A 20 -36.81 10.40 -15.77
N LEU A 21 -37.00 11.68 -16.11
CA LEU A 21 -35.95 12.70 -15.99
C LEU A 21 -35.54 12.92 -14.53
N ILE A 22 -36.49 13.00 -13.60
CA ILE A 22 -36.22 13.12 -12.16
C ILE A 22 -35.52 11.86 -11.64
N LEU A 23 -35.90 10.66 -12.11
CA LEU A 23 -35.21 9.42 -11.77
C LEU A 23 -33.77 9.42 -12.30
N PHE A 24 -33.54 9.92 -13.52
CA PHE A 24 -32.21 10.05 -14.10
C PHE A 24 -31.36 11.07 -13.32
N GLU A 25 -31.92 12.24 -12.99
CA GLU A 25 -31.27 13.27 -12.18
C GLU A 25 -30.96 12.74 -10.77
N LEU A 26 -31.88 12.00 -10.14
CA LEU A 26 -31.70 11.38 -8.83
C LEU A 26 -30.69 10.25 -8.85
N VAL A 27 -30.59 9.47 -9.93
CA VAL A 27 -29.59 8.39 -10.07
C VAL A 27 -28.20 8.96 -10.37
N LEU A 28 -28.11 9.99 -11.22
CA LEU A 28 -26.85 10.67 -11.54
C LEU A 28 -26.35 11.55 -10.38
N SER A 29 -27.27 12.15 -9.62
CA SER A 29 -26.98 13.01 -8.46
C SER A 29 -27.09 12.26 -7.12
N ALA A 30 -27.42 10.97 -7.14
CA ALA A 30 -27.39 10.13 -5.95
C ALA A 30 -25.98 10.25 -5.37
N PRO A 31 -25.84 10.58 -4.08
CA PRO A 31 -24.53 10.59 -3.45
C PRO A 31 -24.02 9.15 -3.46
N LEU A 32 -23.19 8.83 -4.46
CA LEU A 32 -22.40 7.62 -4.49
C LEU A 32 -21.77 7.45 -3.11
N SER A 33 -21.80 6.22 -2.59
CA SER A 33 -21.08 5.89 -1.38
C SER A 33 -19.66 6.42 -1.51
N TYR A 34 -19.02 6.88 -0.43
CA TYR A 34 -17.65 7.38 -0.50
C TYR A 34 -16.71 6.40 -1.22
N ARG A 35 -16.99 5.10 -1.12
CA ARG A 35 -16.27 4.02 -1.83
C ARG A 35 -16.53 3.99 -3.33
N ASP A 36 -17.72 4.36 -3.79
CA ASP A 36 -18.12 4.36 -5.20
C ASP A 36 -17.65 5.65 -5.92
N ARG A 37 -17.24 6.68 -5.16
CA ARG A 37 -16.57 7.89 -5.70
C ARG A 37 -15.08 7.73 -5.94
N LEU A 38 -14.49 6.61 -5.52
CA LEU A 38 -13.10 6.31 -5.83
C LEU A 38 -13.03 5.90 -7.29
N LEU A 39 -12.99 6.89 -8.18
CA LEU A 39 -12.55 6.71 -9.55
C LEU A 39 -11.12 6.19 -9.47
N VAL A 40 -10.96 4.87 -9.52
CA VAL A 40 -9.65 4.24 -9.66
C VAL A 40 -9.14 4.67 -11.02
N PRO A 41 -8.09 5.50 -11.08
CA PRO A 41 -7.61 5.99 -12.35
C PRO A 41 -7.20 4.80 -13.23
N ASP A 42 -7.57 4.82 -14.51
CA ASP A 42 -7.14 3.79 -15.45
C ASP A 42 -5.70 4.05 -15.93
N PHE A 43 -4.76 4.09 -14.97
CA PHE A 43 -3.34 4.12 -15.23
C PHE A 43 -2.60 3.21 -14.25
N ARG A 44 -1.36 2.86 -14.58
CA ARG A 44 -0.44 2.15 -13.68
C ARG A 44 0.83 2.98 -13.57
N LEU A 45 1.38 3.07 -12.36
CA LEU A 45 2.64 3.76 -12.15
C LEU A 45 3.75 3.04 -12.92
N ASP A 46 4.36 3.73 -13.89
CA ASP A 46 5.56 3.24 -14.56
C ASP A 46 6.80 3.64 -13.75
N ILE A 47 7.29 2.70 -12.96
CA ILE A 47 8.44 2.88 -12.06
C ILE A 47 9.73 3.08 -12.87
N LEU A 48 9.82 2.52 -14.07
CA LEU A 48 11.02 2.64 -14.91
C LEU A 48 11.13 4.01 -15.57
N ALA A 49 10.01 4.72 -15.70
CA ALA A 49 9.97 6.08 -16.23
C ALA A 49 10.22 7.18 -15.17
N MET A 50 10.31 6.80 -13.88
CA MET A 50 10.56 7.76 -12.79
C MET A 50 11.99 8.31 -12.83
N LEU A 51 12.22 9.45 -12.19
CA LEU A 51 13.58 9.93 -11.90
C LEU A 51 14.12 9.24 -10.65
N ASP A 52 15.43 8.99 -10.60
CA ASP A 52 16.07 8.34 -9.44
C ASP A 52 15.86 9.10 -8.12
N GLN A 53 15.77 10.42 -8.16
CA GLN A 53 15.48 11.23 -6.96
C GLN A 53 14.05 11.01 -6.48
N GLU A 54 13.09 10.96 -7.41
CA GLU A 54 11.70 10.66 -7.08
C GLU A 54 11.57 9.24 -6.53
N ALA A 55 12.22 8.25 -7.15
CA ALA A 55 12.25 6.88 -6.65
C ALA A 55 12.83 6.80 -5.23
N LYS A 56 13.91 7.54 -4.95
CA LYS A 56 14.47 7.66 -3.59
C LYS A 56 13.49 8.27 -2.60
N ASP A 57 12.79 9.33 -2.97
CA ASP A 57 11.84 9.99 -2.08
C ASP A 57 10.63 9.11 -1.78
N GLN A 58 10.17 8.35 -2.78
CA GLN A 58 8.98 7.50 -2.66
C GLN A 58 9.27 6.15 -2.00
N PHE A 59 10.40 5.52 -2.32
CA PHE A 59 10.72 4.13 -1.97
C PHE A 59 12.03 3.96 -1.17
N ARG A 60 12.84 5.01 -1.02
CA ARG A 60 14.21 4.99 -0.43
C ARG A 60 15.27 4.29 -1.27
N PHE A 61 14.95 3.90 -2.50
CA PHE A 61 15.85 3.24 -3.44
C PHE A 61 15.79 3.90 -4.81
N ILE A 62 16.92 3.89 -5.53
CA ILE A 62 16.97 4.24 -6.96
C ILE A 62 16.45 3.09 -7.82
N ILE A 63 16.15 3.38 -9.09
CA ILE A 63 15.49 2.42 -9.99
C ILE A 63 16.34 1.17 -10.18
N CYS A 64 17.66 1.32 -10.38
CA CYS A 64 18.53 0.16 -10.56
C CYS A 64 18.58 -0.74 -9.31
N ASP A 65 18.41 -0.18 -8.12
CA ASP A 65 18.42 -0.94 -6.88
C ASP A 65 17.07 -1.61 -6.63
N LEU A 66 15.96 -1.00 -7.04
CA LEU A 66 14.65 -1.67 -7.07
C LEU A 66 14.68 -2.93 -7.94
N GLN A 67 15.29 -2.86 -9.13
CA GLN A 67 15.44 -4.02 -10.01
C GLN A 67 16.28 -5.14 -9.38
N LYS A 68 17.41 -4.78 -8.74
CA LYS A 68 18.24 -5.75 -7.99
C LYS A 68 17.47 -6.34 -6.81
N LEU A 69 16.70 -5.53 -6.10
CA LEU A 69 15.88 -5.99 -4.97
C LEU A 69 14.84 -7.01 -5.42
N VAL A 70 14.16 -6.79 -6.55
CA VAL A 70 13.24 -7.80 -7.13
C VAL A 70 13.94 -9.15 -7.30
N GLN A 71 15.16 -9.14 -7.85
CA GLN A 71 15.94 -10.36 -8.07
C GLN A 71 16.38 -11.02 -6.75
N HIS A 72 16.95 -10.24 -5.83
CA HIS A 72 17.47 -10.75 -4.56
C HIS A 72 16.37 -11.21 -3.60
N LEU A 73 15.22 -10.55 -3.61
CA LEU A 73 14.03 -10.95 -2.86
C LEU A 73 13.25 -12.06 -3.55
N LYS A 74 13.69 -12.51 -4.74
CA LYS A 74 13.10 -13.60 -5.52
C LYS A 74 11.60 -13.42 -5.76
N ILE A 75 11.17 -12.17 -6.01
CA ILE A 75 9.76 -11.86 -6.20
C ILE A 75 9.30 -12.48 -7.54
N PRO A 76 8.20 -13.25 -7.56
CA PRO A 76 7.71 -13.84 -8.80
C PRO A 76 7.19 -12.77 -9.76
N ASP A 77 7.40 -12.96 -11.07
CA ASP A 77 6.86 -12.08 -12.11
C ASP A 77 6.11 -12.93 -13.16
N PRO A 78 4.78 -12.75 -13.33
CA PRO A 78 3.92 -11.79 -12.62
C PRO A 78 3.62 -12.22 -11.19
N VAL A 79 3.37 -11.22 -10.32
CA VAL A 79 2.73 -11.45 -9.02
C VAL A 79 1.24 -11.70 -9.24
N ILE A 80 0.74 -12.83 -8.73
CA ILE A 80 -0.67 -13.21 -8.78
C ILE A 80 -1.14 -13.50 -7.35
N THR A 81 -2.04 -12.66 -6.83
CA THR A 81 -2.59 -12.84 -5.48
C THR A 81 -3.69 -13.92 -5.46
N LYS A 82 -4.08 -14.35 -4.25
CA LYS A 82 -5.16 -15.34 -4.05
C LYS A 82 -6.50 -14.88 -4.63
N GLU A 83 -6.72 -13.57 -4.64
CA GLU A 83 -7.91 -12.89 -5.16
C GLU A 83 -7.84 -12.66 -6.69
N GLY A 84 -6.79 -13.16 -7.36
CA GLY A 84 -6.60 -13.04 -8.80
C GLY A 84 -6.05 -11.69 -9.26
N VAL A 85 -5.60 -10.84 -8.33
CA VAL A 85 -4.95 -9.56 -8.68
C VAL A 85 -3.60 -9.84 -9.33
N ARG A 86 -3.34 -9.18 -10.46
CA ARG A 86 -2.07 -9.26 -11.19
C ARG A 86 -1.30 -7.94 -11.11
N ALA A 87 -0.02 -8.04 -10.80
CA ALA A 87 0.94 -6.93 -10.80
C ALA A 87 2.29 -7.41 -11.32
N THR A 88 3.11 -6.47 -11.83
CA THR A 88 4.51 -6.79 -12.12
C THR A 88 5.28 -6.93 -10.81
N ALA A 89 6.38 -7.70 -10.81
CA ALA A 89 7.22 -7.81 -9.61
C ALA A 89 7.73 -6.46 -9.10
N LEU A 90 8.02 -5.53 -10.02
CA LEU A 90 8.47 -4.18 -9.69
C LEU A 90 7.36 -3.33 -9.07
N GLU A 91 6.14 -3.37 -9.62
CA GLU A 91 4.96 -2.71 -9.04
C GLU A 91 4.68 -3.24 -7.62
N ALA A 92 4.70 -4.56 -7.46
CA ALA A 92 4.45 -5.19 -6.17
C ALA A 92 5.51 -4.80 -5.12
N LEU A 93 6.79 -4.80 -5.51
CA LEU A 93 7.87 -4.31 -4.64
C LEU A 93 7.68 -2.84 -4.28
N ALA A 94 7.33 -1.98 -5.23
CA ALA A 94 7.13 -0.55 -4.97
C ALA A 94 5.95 -0.29 -4.02
N ILE A 95 4.84 -1.01 -4.16
CA ILE A 95 3.70 -0.95 -3.22
C ILE A 95 4.15 -1.35 -1.81
N PHE A 96 4.90 -2.44 -1.70
CA PHE A 96 5.47 -2.91 -0.44
C PHE A 96 6.38 -1.87 0.20
N LEU A 97 7.39 -1.40 -0.52
CA LEU A 97 8.35 -0.41 -0.03
C LEU A 97 7.66 0.89 0.37
N ARG A 98 6.74 1.40 -0.46
CA ARG A 98 6.00 2.64 -0.17
C ARG A 98 5.27 2.55 1.17
N ARG A 99 4.63 1.41 1.46
CA ARG A 99 3.94 1.16 2.73
C ARG A 99 4.91 1.01 3.91
N MET A 100 6.09 0.45 3.69
CA MET A 100 7.11 0.23 4.71
C MET A 100 7.87 1.52 5.09
N VAL A 101 7.97 2.50 4.19
CA VAL A 101 8.62 3.80 4.47
C VAL A 101 7.85 4.59 5.54
N TYR A 102 6.52 4.61 5.48
CA TYR A 102 5.69 5.29 6.46
C TYR A 102 4.25 4.74 6.48
N PRO A 103 3.61 4.62 7.65
CA PRO A 103 2.22 4.18 7.74
C PRO A 103 1.24 5.19 7.13
N GLN A 104 0.93 5.04 5.84
CA GLN A 104 -0.09 5.81 5.09
C GLN A 104 -1.39 5.02 4.86
N ARG A 105 -2.51 5.67 4.53
CA ARG A 105 -3.77 4.94 4.24
C ARG A 105 -3.73 4.39 2.82
N TRP A 106 -4.40 3.27 2.57
CA TRP A 106 -4.48 2.68 1.22
C TRP A 106 -5.12 3.60 0.19
N ILE A 107 -6.05 4.44 0.63
CA ILE A 107 -6.70 5.45 -0.21
C ILE A 107 -5.73 6.53 -0.69
N ASP A 108 -4.75 6.91 0.14
CA ASP A 108 -3.74 7.91 -0.22
C ASP A 108 -2.77 7.33 -1.28
N MET A 109 -2.49 6.03 -1.21
CA MET A 109 -1.67 5.32 -2.20
C MET A 109 -2.40 5.02 -3.51
N ALA A 110 -3.74 4.95 -3.49
CA ALA A 110 -4.54 4.61 -4.68
C ALA A 110 -4.28 5.57 -5.85
N ALA A 111 -4.20 6.87 -5.54
CA ALA A 111 -3.90 7.91 -6.52
C ALA A 111 -2.49 7.80 -7.11
N MET A 112 -1.54 7.20 -6.40
CA MET A 112 -0.16 7.06 -6.85
C MET A 112 0.02 5.87 -7.80
N PHE A 113 -0.59 4.73 -7.46
CA PHE A 113 -0.44 3.49 -8.23
C PHE A 113 -1.54 3.27 -9.26
N GLY A 114 -2.59 4.10 -9.23
CA GLY A 114 -3.80 3.94 -10.04
C GLY A 114 -4.61 2.70 -9.67
N ARG A 115 -4.37 2.08 -8.52
CA ARG A 115 -5.01 0.82 -8.09
C ARG A 115 -6.04 1.07 -7.00
N ALA A 116 -7.09 0.25 -6.97
CA ALA A 116 -8.05 0.28 -5.86
C ALA A 116 -7.35 0.00 -4.53
N PRO A 117 -7.78 0.62 -3.41
CA PRO A 117 -7.21 0.37 -2.09
C PRO A 117 -7.17 -1.12 -1.69
N SER A 118 -8.19 -1.88 -2.05
CA SER A 118 -8.25 -3.34 -1.83
C SER A 118 -7.18 -4.09 -2.62
N THR A 119 -6.99 -3.73 -3.89
CA THR A 119 -5.97 -4.30 -4.76
C THR A 119 -4.56 -4.05 -4.22
N LEU A 120 -4.28 -2.84 -3.75
CA LEU A 120 -3.00 -2.51 -3.10
C LEU A 120 -2.77 -3.35 -1.84
N CYS A 121 -3.80 -3.53 -1.03
CA CYS A 121 -3.77 -4.35 0.17
C CYS A 121 -3.41 -5.82 -0.16
N HIS A 122 -4.05 -6.41 -1.16
CA HIS A 122 -3.78 -7.80 -1.58
C HIS A 122 -2.35 -7.97 -2.07
N ILE A 123 -1.85 -7.04 -2.91
CA ILE A 123 -0.47 -7.09 -3.41
C ILE A 123 0.54 -6.94 -2.27
N PHE A 124 0.29 -6.03 -1.33
CA PHE A 124 1.14 -5.85 -0.16
C PHE A 124 1.27 -7.13 0.66
N TYR A 125 0.15 -7.76 1.01
CA TYR A 125 0.16 -8.97 1.82
C TYR A 125 0.78 -10.16 1.08
N PHE A 126 0.61 -10.25 -0.25
CA PHE A 126 1.32 -11.23 -1.05
C PHE A 126 2.84 -11.10 -0.87
N ILE A 127 3.40 -9.89 -0.94
CA ILE A 127 4.85 -9.68 -0.75
C ILE A 127 5.27 -10.01 0.69
N VAL A 128 4.48 -9.64 1.70
CA VAL A 128 4.75 -10.01 3.10
C VAL A 128 4.82 -11.53 3.27
N GLU A 129 3.81 -12.26 2.79
CA GLU A 129 3.78 -13.73 2.85
C GLU A 129 4.95 -14.36 2.08
N HIS A 130 5.29 -13.81 0.91
CA HIS A 130 6.42 -14.27 0.11
C HIS A 130 7.76 -14.10 0.84
N LEU A 131 7.98 -12.93 1.46
CA LEU A 131 9.20 -12.65 2.21
C LEU A 131 9.31 -13.52 3.46
N ASP A 132 8.22 -13.67 4.20
CA ASP A 132 8.18 -14.55 5.37
C ASP A 132 8.51 -15.99 4.96
N LYS A 133 7.83 -16.53 3.95
CA LYS A 133 8.09 -17.89 3.45
C LYS A 133 9.53 -18.09 2.95
N THR A 134 10.14 -17.08 2.34
CA THR A 134 11.45 -17.21 1.69
C THR A 134 12.61 -16.90 2.65
N PHE A 135 12.38 -16.04 3.64
CA PHE A 135 13.43 -15.46 4.48
C PHE A 135 13.09 -15.45 5.98
N ALA A 136 12.12 -16.25 6.46
CA ALA A 136 11.71 -16.28 7.88
C ALA A 136 12.91 -16.38 8.84
N ASP A 137 13.85 -17.29 8.58
CA ASP A 137 15.02 -17.48 9.43
C ASP A 137 15.89 -16.21 9.50
N LEU A 138 16.11 -15.58 8.34
CA LEU A 138 16.88 -14.34 8.24
C LEU A 138 16.17 -13.15 8.90
N LEU A 139 14.85 -13.07 8.75
CA LEU A 139 14.00 -12.02 9.32
C LEU A 139 13.86 -12.16 10.84
N TYR A 140 13.79 -13.40 11.33
CA TYR A 140 13.77 -13.69 12.76
C TYR A 140 15.12 -13.35 13.39
N PHE A 141 16.20 -13.98 12.90
CA PHE A 141 17.54 -13.73 13.41
C PHE A 141 18.64 -14.26 12.47
N ASP A 142 19.45 -13.36 11.91
CA ASP A 142 20.62 -13.70 11.09
C ASP A 142 21.80 -14.23 11.93
N ALA A 143 21.62 -15.43 12.51
CA ALA A 143 22.58 -16.07 13.40
C ALA A 143 23.94 -16.27 12.73
N ASP A 144 23.96 -16.60 11.44
CA ASP A 144 25.19 -16.91 10.71
C ASP A 144 26.08 -15.68 10.56
N ARG A 145 25.52 -14.54 10.13
CA ARG A 145 26.29 -13.30 10.00
C ARG A 145 26.69 -12.78 11.38
N ILE A 146 25.77 -12.83 12.35
CA ILE A 146 26.02 -12.29 13.69
C ILE A 146 27.12 -13.07 14.39
N THR A 147 27.04 -14.41 14.44
CA THR A 147 28.02 -15.26 15.10
C THR A 147 29.42 -15.06 14.51
N LYS A 148 29.54 -14.95 13.18
CA LYS A 148 30.82 -14.70 12.49
C LYS A 148 31.45 -13.34 12.82
N ASN A 149 30.65 -12.36 13.24
CA ASN A 149 31.11 -10.99 13.51
C ASN A 149 31.05 -10.61 15.00
N LEU A 150 30.70 -11.55 15.89
CA LEU A 150 30.39 -11.28 17.28
C LEU A 150 31.56 -10.61 18.02
N ASP A 151 32.78 -11.13 17.82
CA ASP A 151 34.02 -10.54 18.34
C ASP A 151 34.24 -9.10 17.87
N ARG A 152 33.96 -8.82 16.59
CA ARG A 152 34.13 -7.48 16.02
C ARG A 152 33.15 -6.51 16.66
N TYR A 153 31.90 -6.92 16.86
CA TYR A 153 30.89 -6.07 17.47
C TYR A 153 31.19 -5.81 18.95
N TYR A 154 31.55 -6.86 19.70
CA TYR A 154 31.96 -6.74 21.09
C TYR A 154 33.13 -5.75 21.27
N ARG A 155 34.20 -5.88 20.48
CA ARG A 155 35.35 -4.95 20.53
C ARG A 155 34.96 -3.51 20.22
N ALA A 156 34.05 -3.29 19.27
CA ALA A 156 33.61 -1.95 18.90
C ALA A 156 32.84 -1.25 20.04
N ILE A 157 32.02 -2.01 20.79
CA ILE A 157 31.26 -1.50 21.95
C ILE A 157 32.20 -1.25 23.12
N ALA A 158 33.09 -2.20 23.44
CA ALA A 158 34.07 -2.05 24.51
C ALA A 158 34.99 -0.84 24.30
N ALA A 159 35.36 -0.53 23.05
CA ALA A 159 36.16 0.66 22.73
C ALA A 159 35.44 2.00 23.05
N LYS A 160 34.10 2.01 23.09
CA LYS A 160 33.30 3.19 23.43
C LYS A 160 32.97 3.28 24.92
N THR A 161 32.80 2.13 25.59
CA THR A 161 32.36 2.07 26.99
C THR A 161 33.07 0.94 27.75
N PRO A 162 34.41 1.02 27.94
CA PRO A 162 35.22 -0.11 28.39
C PRO A 162 34.92 -0.62 29.80
N ASN A 163 34.29 0.21 30.65
CA ASN A 163 34.12 -0.09 32.09
C ASN A 163 32.65 -0.26 32.52
N TYR A 164 31.69 -0.26 31.59
CA TYR A 164 30.27 -0.14 31.94
C TYR A 164 29.40 -1.31 31.47
N ILE A 165 29.79 -1.98 30.37
CA ILE A 165 28.97 -3.03 29.76
C ILE A 165 29.87 -4.14 29.21
N GLU A 166 29.79 -5.34 29.81
CA GLU A 166 30.45 -6.56 29.33
C GLU A 166 29.43 -7.50 28.65
N GLY A 167 29.90 -8.35 27.74
CA GLY A 167 29.06 -9.36 27.07
C GLY A 167 28.04 -8.83 26.05
N VAL A 168 28.02 -7.53 25.76
CA VAL A 168 27.10 -6.94 24.77
C VAL A 168 27.78 -6.87 23.40
N TRP A 169 27.09 -7.37 22.38
CA TRP A 169 27.53 -7.37 20.98
C TRP A 169 26.59 -6.57 20.06
N GLY A 170 25.47 -6.06 20.58
CA GLY A 170 24.51 -5.28 19.79
C GLY A 170 23.43 -4.67 20.67
N PHE A 171 22.76 -3.66 20.12
CA PHE A 171 21.62 -3.00 20.75
C PHE A 171 20.42 -3.12 19.82
N ILE A 172 19.23 -3.26 20.41
CA ILE A 172 17.99 -3.21 19.65
C ILE A 172 17.75 -1.76 19.28
N ASP A 173 17.77 -1.45 17.98
CA ASP A 173 17.37 -0.14 17.48
C ASP A 173 15.84 -0.06 17.50
N GLY A 174 15.30 0.57 18.54
CA GLY A 174 13.89 0.85 18.68
C GLY A 174 13.62 2.31 18.36
N THR A 175 12.79 2.58 17.34
CA THR A 175 12.17 3.90 17.24
C THR A 175 11.14 4.04 18.37
N VAL A 176 11.43 4.86 19.38
CA VAL A 176 10.47 5.22 20.41
C VAL A 176 9.31 5.95 19.74
N ARG A 177 8.16 5.29 19.60
CA ARG A 177 6.91 5.95 19.16
C ARG A 177 6.24 6.55 20.39
N PRO A 178 6.14 7.89 20.51
CA PRO A 178 5.36 8.49 21.57
C PRO A 178 3.89 8.08 21.39
N ILE A 179 3.41 7.23 22.29
CA ILE A 179 1.98 6.95 22.42
C ILE A 179 1.38 8.06 23.28
N CYS A 180 0.18 8.54 22.91
CA CYS A 180 -0.59 9.41 23.78
C CYS A 180 -0.81 8.67 25.10
N ARG A 181 -0.23 9.16 26.19
CA ARG A 181 -0.54 8.63 27.53
C ARG A 181 -2.02 8.89 27.77
N PRO A 182 -2.84 7.88 28.12
CA PRO A 182 -4.16 8.15 28.68
C PRO A 182 -3.97 9.09 29.88
N GLY A 183 -4.61 10.26 29.84
CA GLY A 183 -4.72 11.11 31.01
C GLY A 183 -5.64 10.44 32.03
N VAL A 184 -5.36 10.64 33.32
CA VAL A 184 -6.23 10.18 34.42
C VAL A 184 -7.60 10.85 34.28
N GLY A 185 -8.67 10.07 34.11
CA GLY A 185 -10.07 10.56 34.11
C GLY A 185 -10.91 10.23 32.88
N GLN A 186 -10.85 8.98 32.38
CA GLN A 186 -11.91 8.42 31.52
C GLN A 186 -12.90 7.62 32.35
#